data_AF-A0A962M8A5-F1
#
_entry.id   AF-A0A962M8A5-F1
#
_cell.length_a   1.000
_cell.length_b   1.000
_cell.length_c   1.000
_cell.angle_alpha   90.00
_cell.angle_beta   90.00
_cell.angle_gamma   90.00
#
_symmetry.space_group_name_H-M   'P 1'
#
loop_
_entity.id
_entity.type
_entity.pdbx_description
1 polymer ?
#
loop_
_entity_poly.entity_id
_entity_poly.type
_entity_poly.pdbx_seq_one_letter_code
_entity_poly.pdbx_strand_id
1 'polypeptide(L)'
;METENIEYKGINIEIMRDDSPQNPFEDWDGCVPLLYESDYSQDYSNGQILDYLRRFLSYNQIRRHQRRIIELMNKNNLSYFAYSFEDFQEEYPLNEYDRTAMIQDELLYSWLGEGMDNMVAFCEEFGIKHYSRESRGYSKGDYAEVFMCWTPEFEKITGRSYVSMTEETFQCNFDLFEAWAWGDVYGYSVEETGDSCWGFYGDDHEKSGLLEEARANIDHYLTRKKKERETKLKELVKNKVPLEKRDNILAGI
;
A
#
# COMPACT_ATOMS: atom_id res chain seq x y z
N MET A 1 25.23 3.43 -3.36
CA MET A 1 24.48 2.93 -2.21
C MET A 1 24.99 3.69 -1.00
N GLU A 2 24.16 4.57 -0.46
CA GLU A 2 24.41 5.10 0.88
C GLU A 2 24.15 3.97 1.87
N THR A 3 25.10 3.73 2.76
CA THR A 3 25.02 2.71 3.80
C THR A 3 25.04 3.38 5.15
N GLU A 4 24.04 3.08 5.96
CA GLU A 4 23.96 3.50 7.35
C GLU A 4 24.42 2.35 8.23
N ASN A 5 25.16 2.65 9.30
CA ASN A 5 25.67 1.64 10.23
C ASN A 5 25.19 1.95 11.65
N ILE A 6 24.58 0.94 12.28
CA ILE A 6 24.07 1.03 13.65
C ILE A 6 24.68 -0.10 14.48
N GLU A 7 25.21 0.21 15.66
CA GLU A 7 25.75 -0.80 16.57
C GLU A 7 24.67 -1.28 17.56
N TYR A 8 24.51 -2.59 17.71
CA TYR A 8 23.68 -3.20 18.73
C TYR A 8 24.41 -4.33 19.44
N LYS A 9 24.63 -4.17 20.76
CA LYS A 9 25.35 -5.14 21.62
C LYS A 9 26.75 -5.51 21.11
N GLY A 10 27.45 -4.56 20.50
CA GLY A 10 28.80 -4.77 19.94
C GLY A 10 28.82 -5.48 18.60
N ILE A 11 27.67 -5.64 17.93
CA ILE A 11 27.53 -6.17 16.57
C ILE A 11 27.00 -5.04 15.68
N ASN A 12 27.57 -4.92 14.48
CA ASN A 12 27.17 -3.88 13.52
C ASN A 12 26.00 -4.35 12.65
N ILE A 13 25.05 -3.46 12.43
CA ILE A 13 23.94 -3.60 11.49
C ILE A 13 24.22 -2.63 10.34
N GLU A 14 24.42 -3.18 9.15
CA GLU A 14 24.54 -2.40 7.92
C GLU A 14 23.17 -2.28 7.28
N ILE A 15 22.69 -1.05 7.10
CA ILE A 15 21.40 -0.73 6.48
C ILE A 15 21.68 -0.18 5.08
N MET A 16 20.95 -0.71 4.11
CA MET A 16 21.10 -0.40 2.70
C MET A 16 19.74 -0.10 2.10
N ARG A 17 19.67 0.90 1.24
CA ARG A 17 18.52 1.10 0.37
C ARG A 17 18.47 0.02 -0.70
N ASP A 18 17.28 -0.53 -0.94
CA ASP A 18 17.00 -1.42 -2.05
C ASP A 18 16.76 -0.59 -3.32
N ASP A 19 17.65 -0.73 -4.30
CA ASP A 19 17.55 -0.02 -5.58
C ASP A 19 16.62 -0.75 -6.58
N SER A 20 16.07 -1.92 -6.23
CA SER A 20 15.14 -2.68 -7.07
C SER A 20 14.06 -3.39 -6.23
N PRO A 21 13.29 -2.65 -5.42
CA PRO A 21 12.30 -3.24 -4.53
C PRO A 21 11.15 -3.87 -5.30
N GLN A 22 10.55 -4.90 -4.68
CA GLN A 22 9.30 -5.49 -5.16
C GLN A 22 8.16 -4.46 -5.10
N ASN A 23 7.15 -4.57 -5.97
CA ASN A 23 5.98 -3.70 -5.91
C ASN A 23 4.90 -4.35 -5.04
N PRO A 24 4.60 -3.81 -3.85
CA PRO A 24 3.63 -4.44 -2.95
C PRO A 24 2.19 -4.42 -3.52
N PHE A 25 1.86 -3.50 -4.44
CA PHE A 25 0.52 -3.42 -5.03
C PHE A 25 0.31 -4.35 -6.23
N GLU A 26 1.39 -4.91 -6.77
CA GLU A 26 1.34 -5.88 -7.87
C GLU A 26 1.59 -7.31 -7.36
N ASP A 27 2.49 -7.44 -6.40
CA ASP A 27 3.01 -8.75 -5.99
C ASP A 27 2.40 -9.29 -4.69
N TRP A 28 1.81 -8.45 -3.84
CA TRP A 28 1.30 -8.87 -2.53
C TRP A 28 -0.23 -8.97 -2.49
N ASP A 29 -0.71 -10.03 -1.85
CA ASP A 29 -2.12 -10.17 -1.49
C ASP A 29 -2.38 -9.40 -0.19
N GLY A 30 -3.20 -8.34 -0.23
CA GLY A 30 -3.59 -7.62 0.99
C GLY A 30 -3.61 -6.11 0.89
N CYS A 31 -2.98 -5.56 -0.15
CA CYS A 31 -3.00 -4.13 -0.43
C CYS A 31 -4.40 -3.71 -0.91
N VAL A 32 -4.83 -2.53 -0.48
CA VAL A 32 -6.09 -1.94 -0.92
C VAL A 32 -5.97 -1.64 -2.42
N PRO A 33 -7.02 -1.92 -3.23
CA PRO A 33 -7.02 -1.59 -4.66
C PRO A 33 -6.64 -0.12 -4.89
N LEU A 34 -5.74 0.11 -5.83
CA LEU A 34 -5.08 1.40 -6.03
C LEU A 34 -5.01 1.77 -7.51
N LEU A 35 -5.32 3.03 -7.80
CA LEU A 35 -4.93 3.74 -9.01
C LEU A 35 -3.94 4.83 -8.61
N TYR A 36 -2.94 5.13 -9.45
CA TYR A 36 -2.24 6.40 -9.34
C TYR A 36 -1.99 7.05 -10.70
N GLU A 37 -1.91 8.37 -10.69
CA GLU A 37 -1.61 9.22 -11.84
C GLU A 37 -0.42 10.11 -11.53
N SER A 38 0.57 10.07 -12.40
CA SER A 38 1.76 10.93 -12.38
C SER A 38 1.99 11.44 -13.81
N ASP A 39 3.21 11.34 -14.35
CA ASP A 39 3.46 11.47 -15.79
C ASP A 39 2.75 10.38 -16.62
N TYR A 40 2.32 9.30 -15.96
CA TYR A 40 1.53 8.21 -16.51
C TYR A 40 0.51 7.71 -15.48
N SER A 41 -0.55 7.08 -15.96
CA SER A 41 -1.57 6.44 -15.13
C SER A 41 -1.25 4.96 -14.97
N GLN A 42 -1.41 4.42 -13.76
CA GLN A 42 -1.35 2.99 -13.48
C GLN A 42 -2.54 2.52 -12.67
N ASP A 43 -2.97 1.30 -12.98
CA ASP A 43 -4.05 0.62 -12.29
C ASP A 43 -3.54 -0.69 -11.66
N TYR A 44 -3.20 -0.63 -10.39
CA TYR A 44 -2.86 -1.83 -9.59
C TYR A 44 -4.10 -2.52 -9.02
N SER A 45 -5.30 -1.95 -9.21
CA SER A 45 -6.55 -2.65 -8.94
C SER A 45 -6.90 -3.69 -10.00
N ASN A 46 -6.18 -3.73 -11.14
CA ASN A 46 -6.49 -4.59 -12.29
C ASN A 46 -7.94 -4.37 -12.78
N GLY A 47 -8.38 -3.11 -12.86
CA GLY A 47 -9.72 -2.72 -13.28
C GLY A 47 -10.81 -2.89 -12.23
N GLN A 48 -10.51 -3.48 -11.05
CA GLN A 48 -11.52 -3.77 -10.03
C GLN A 48 -12.23 -2.52 -9.52
N ILE A 49 -11.51 -1.40 -9.41
CA ILE A 49 -12.09 -0.12 -8.97
C ILE A 49 -13.14 0.34 -9.97
N LEU A 50 -12.74 0.54 -11.23
CA LEU A 50 -13.65 1.04 -12.27
C LEU A 50 -14.82 0.09 -12.47
N ASP A 51 -14.60 -1.23 -12.51
CA ASP A 51 -15.67 -2.21 -12.64
C ASP A 51 -16.66 -2.16 -11.47
N TYR A 52 -16.16 -1.96 -10.25
CA TYR A 52 -17.01 -1.83 -9.06
C TYR A 52 -17.85 -0.56 -9.11
N LEU A 53 -17.24 0.60 -9.35
CA LEU A 53 -17.95 1.88 -9.41
C LEU A 53 -19.00 1.86 -10.53
N ARG A 54 -18.67 1.30 -11.69
CA ARG A 54 -19.60 1.13 -12.82
C ARG A 54 -20.81 0.27 -12.47
N ARG A 55 -20.66 -0.73 -11.63
CA ARG A 55 -21.78 -1.64 -11.27
C ARG A 55 -22.47 -1.27 -9.97
N PHE A 56 -22.04 -0.20 -9.31
CA PHE A 56 -22.52 0.17 -7.99
C PHE A 56 -24.01 0.54 -7.99
N LEU A 57 -24.45 1.33 -8.98
CA LEU A 57 -25.85 1.73 -9.13
C LEU A 57 -26.58 0.79 -10.09
N SER A 58 -27.67 0.21 -9.61
CA SER A 58 -28.63 -0.48 -10.48
C SER A 58 -29.35 0.51 -11.41
N TYR A 59 -29.85 0.01 -12.54
CA TYR A 59 -30.67 0.80 -13.47
C TYR A 59 -31.79 1.58 -12.76
N ASN A 60 -32.51 0.95 -11.83
CA ASN A 60 -33.59 1.62 -11.09
C ASN A 60 -33.08 2.72 -10.14
N GLN A 61 -31.90 2.55 -9.55
CA GLN A 61 -31.27 3.60 -8.74
C GLN A 61 -30.86 4.77 -9.62
N ILE A 62 -30.26 4.52 -10.80
CA ILE A 62 -29.94 5.56 -11.76
C ILE A 62 -31.21 6.31 -12.15
N ARG A 63 -32.28 5.60 -12.53
CA ARG A 63 -33.58 6.19 -12.88
C ARG A 63 -34.17 7.06 -11.76
N ARG A 64 -34.05 6.62 -10.51
CA ARG A 64 -34.55 7.36 -9.34
C ARG A 64 -33.70 8.59 -9.02
N HIS A 65 -32.40 8.54 -9.31
CA HIS A 65 -31.43 9.55 -8.91
C HIS A 65 -30.86 10.35 -10.09
N GLN A 66 -31.50 10.31 -11.26
CA GLN A 66 -31.05 10.96 -12.51
C GLN A 66 -30.62 12.41 -12.28
N ARG A 67 -31.43 13.19 -11.57
CA ARG A 67 -31.11 14.59 -11.23
C ARG A 67 -29.78 14.72 -10.48
N ARG A 68 -29.62 13.98 -9.39
CA ARG A 68 -28.39 14.01 -8.56
C ARG A 68 -27.17 13.57 -9.36
N ILE A 69 -27.33 12.54 -10.20
CA ILE A 69 -26.28 12.01 -11.06
C ILE A 69 -25.84 13.04 -12.11
N ILE A 70 -26.78 13.67 -12.80
CA ILE A 70 -26.49 14.72 -13.79
C ILE A 70 -25.82 15.91 -13.12
N GLU A 71 -26.38 16.39 -12.00
CA GLU A 71 -25.78 17.47 -11.21
C GLU A 71 -24.35 17.13 -10.73
N LEU A 72 -24.09 15.88 -10.34
CA LEU A 72 -22.76 15.40 -9.97
C LEU A 72 -21.78 15.47 -11.15
N MET A 73 -22.17 14.93 -12.32
CA MET A 73 -21.31 14.94 -13.51
C MET A 73 -20.95 16.35 -13.97
N ASN A 74 -21.84 17.31 -13.73
CA ASN A 74 -21.65 18.70 -14.13
C ASN A 74 -20.75 19.51 -13.19
N LYS A 75 -20.61 19.12 -11.92
CA LYS A 75 -19.81 19.88 -10.93
C LYS A 75 -18.35 20.06 -11.35
N ASN A 76 -17.80 19.13 -12.13
CA ASN A 76 -16.39 19.14 -12.54
C ASN A 76 -16.19 19.64 -13.98
N ASN A 77 -17.23 20.08 -14.71
CA ASN A 77 -17.15 20.54 -16.12
C ASN A 77 -16.54 19.53 -17.11
N LEU A 78 -16.55 18.23 -16.80
CA LEU A 78 -15.87 17.21 -17.61
C LEU A 78 -16.80 16.36 -18.49
N SER A 79 -18.12 16.34 -18.25
CA SER A 79 -19.03 15.53 -19.06
C SER A 79 -19.32 16.14 -20.43
N TYR A 80 -19.63 15.29 -21.42
CA TYR A 80 -20.17 15.74 -22.71
C TYR A 80 -21.51 16.48 -22.52
N PHE A 81 -22.17 16.25 -21.40
CA PHE A 81 -23.40 16.90 -20.95
C PHE A 81 -23.18 18.19 -20.16
N ALA A 82 -22.08 18.93 -20.36
CA ALA A 82 -21.75 20.18 -19.67
C ALA A 82 -22.82 21.29 -19.84
N TYR A 83 -23.95 21.10 -19.18
CA TYR A 83 -25.22 21.82 -19.22
C TYR A 83 -25.87 21.66 -17.84
N SER A 84 -26.69 22.60 -17.39
CA SER A 84 -27.44 22.39 -16.13
C SER A 84 -28.40 21.18 -16.25
N PHE A 85 -28.92 20.66 -15.13
CA PHE A 85 -29.95 19.60 -15.19
C PHE A 85 -31.18 20.09 -15.97
N GLU A 86 -31.52 21.37 -15.81
CA GLU A 86 -32.60 22.03 -16.54
C GLU A 86 -32.36 22.03 -18.05
N ASP A 87 -31.16 22.41 -18.51
CA ASP A 87 -30.77 22.39 -19.92
C ASP A 87 -30.80 20.95 -20.50
N PHE A 88 -30.26 19.98 -19.73
CA PHE A 88 -30.32 18.56 -20.11
C PHE A 88 -31.78 18.11 -20.28
N GLN A 89 -32.68 18.52 -19.38
CA GLN A 89 -34.07 18.13 -19.44
C GLN A 89 -34.83 18.81 -20.60
N GLU A 90 -34.44 20.03 -20.99
CA GLU A 90 -34.98 20.70 -22.19
C GLU A 90 -34.59 19.96 -23.47
N GLU A 91 -33.33 19.52 -23.60
CA GLU A 91 -32.85 18.79 -24.78
C GLU A 91 -33.28 17.31 -24.78
N TYR A 92 -33.32 16.69 -23.59
CA TYR A 92 -33.67 15.30 -23.37
C TYR A 92 -34.78 15.15 -22.31
N PRO A 93 -36.06 15.37 -22.68
CA PRO A 93 -37.18 15.29 -21.74
C PRO A 93 -37.31 13.90 -21.10
N LEU A 94 -36.98 13.83 -19.81
CA LEU A 94 -36.99 12.59 -19.00
C LEU A 94 -38.39 12.00 -18.77
N ASN A 95 -39.43 12.82 -18.94
CA ASN A 95 -40.83 12.44 -18.83
C ASN A 95 -41.40 11.79 -20.10
N GLU A 96 -40.76 11.97 -21.26
CA GLU A 96 -41.22 11.45 -22.54
C GLU A 96 -40.59 10.08 -22.87
N TYR A 97 -39.31 9.91 -22.54
CA TYR A 97 -38.56 8.69 -22.83
C TYR A 97 -37.69 8.29 -21.63
N ASP A 98 -37.57 6.98 -21.38
CA ASP A 98 -36.62 6.47 -20.37
C ASP A 98 -35.18 6.62 -20.89
N ARG A 99 -34.50 7.65 -20.40
CA ARG A 99 -33.09 7.95 -20.72
C ARG A 99 -32.09 7.31 -19.76
N THR A 100 -32.54 6.44 -18.86
CA THR A 100 -31.67 5.84 -17.83
C THR A 100 -30.47 5.12 -18.44
N ALA A 101 -30.64 4.39 -19.54
CA ALA A 101 -29.53 3.74 -20.22
C ALA A 101 -28.49 4.72 -20.77
N MET A 102 -28.92 5.88 -21.25
CA MET A 102 -28.03 6.94 -21.76
C MET A 102 -27.25 7.59 -20.61
N ILE A 103 -27.94 7.92 -19.52
CA ILE A 103 -27.31 8.47 -18.31
C ILE A 103 -26.33 7.46 -17.71
N GLN A 104 -26.71 6.19 -17.72
CA GLN A 104 -25.85 5.10 -17.27
C GLN A 104 -24.60 5.00 -18.15
N ASP A 105 -24.75 5.05 -19.47
CA ASP A 105 -23.62 4.94 -20.39
C ASP A 105 -22.61 6.07 -20.17
N GLU A 106 -23.09 7.31 -20.11
CA GLU A 106 -22.25 8.47 -19.85
C GLU A 106 -21.54 8.39 -18.50
N LEU A 107 -22.31 8.22 -17.42
CA LEU A 107 -21.79 8.22 -16.06
C LEU A 107 -20.71 7.15 -15.91
N LEU A 108 -21.01 5.95 -16.39
CA LEU A 108 -20.20 4.78 -16.12
C LEU A 108 -19.01 4.65 -17.08
N TYR A 109 -19.18 4.97 -18.37
CA TYR A 109 -18.17 4.69 -19.37
C TYR A 109 -17.39 5.92 -19.84
N SER A 110 -17.96 7.14 -19.75
CA SER A 110 -17.23 8.38 -20.01
C SER A 110 -16.74 9.01 -18.71
N TRP A 111 -17.66 9.52 -17.89
CA TRP A 111 -17.34 10.43 -16.79
C TRP A 111 -16.47 9.79 -15.70
N LEU A 112 -16.82 8.58 -15.24
CA LEU A 112 -15.98 7.87 -14.26
C LEU A 112 -14.59 7.50 -14.79
N GLY A 113 -14.42 7.38 -16.11
CA GLY A 113 -13.14 7.02 -16.73
C GLY A 113 -12.22 8.20 -17.06
N GLU A 114 -12.71 9.44 -16.92
CA GLU A 114 -12.00 10.66 -17.32
C GLU A 114 -10.99 11.17 -16.29
N GLY A 115 -11.11 10.78 -15.02
CA GLY A 115 -10.14 11.16 -13.99
C GLY A 115 -10.54 10.77 -12.57
N MET A 116 -9.57 10.81 -11.65
CA MET A 116 -9.75 10.42 -10.25
C MET A 116 -10.73 11.34 -9.50
N ASP A 117 -10.75 12.63 -9.80
CA ASP A 117 -11.69 13.59 -9.19
C ASP A 117 -13.16 13.16 -9.36
N ASN A 118 -13.49 12.60 -10.52
CA ASN A 118 -14.83 12.10 -10.79
C ASN A 118 -15.13 10.84 -9.95
N MET A 119 -14.14 9.96 -9.77
CA MET A 119 -14.28 8.78 -8.90
C MET A 119 -14.44 9.19 -7.43
N VAL A 120 -13.66 10.17 -6.95
CA VAL A 120 -13.79 10.74 -5.59
C VAL A 120 -15.19 11.31 -5.40
N ALA A 121 -15.63 12.19 -6.29
CA ALA A 121 -16.95 12.80 -6.21
C ALA A 121 -18.09 11.76 -6.23
N PHE A 122 -17.96 10.70 -7.04
CA PHE A 122 -18.90 9.58 -7.05
C PHE A 122 -18.91 8.83 -5.72
N CYS A 123 -17.73 8.51 -5.18
CA CYS A 123 -17.62 7.81 -3.92
C CYS A 123 -18.19 8.62 -2.75
N GLU A 124 -17.96 9.93 -2.72
CA GLU A 124 -18.55 10.83 -1.71
C GLU A 124 -20.08 10.89 -1.83
N GLU A 125 -20.63 11.07 -3.03
CA GLU A 125 -22.08 11.19 -3.26
C GLU A 125 -22.84 9.92 -2.85
N PHE A 126 -22.23 8.75 -3.07
CA PHE A 126 -22.84 7.44 -2.81
C PHE A 126 -22.34 6.75 -1.53
N GLY A 127 -21.46 7.42 -0.76
CA GLY A 127 -20.96 6.93 0.50
C GLY A 127 -20.11 5.66 0.38
N ILE A 128 -19.31 5.57 -0.69
CA ILE A 128 -18.35 4.50 -0.95
C ILE A 128 -17.03 4.83 -0.23
N LYS A 129 -16.51 3.88 0.54
CA LYS A 129 -15.24 4.03 1.25
C LYS A 129 -14.07 4.09 0.28
N HIS A 130 -13.42 5.24 0.27
CA HIS A 130 -12.29 5.55 -0.60
C HIS A 130 -11.29 6.41 0.16
N TYR A 131 -10.12 6.59 -0.44
CA TYR A 131 -9.08 7.49 0.02
C TYR A 131 -8.38 8.10 -1.18
N SER A 132 -8.18 9.40 -1.17
CA SER A 132 -7.43 10.09 -2.23
C SER A 132 -6.57 11.19 -1.67
N ARG A 133 -5.31 11.20 -2.11
CA ARG A 133 -4.27 12.14 -1.69
C ARG A 133 -3.22 12.29 -2.79
N GLU A 134 -2.57 13.44 -2.75
CA GLU A 134 -1.33 13.68 -3.46
C GLU A 134 -0.16 13.11 -2.64
N SER A 135 0.77 12.45 -3.32
CA SER A 135 2.07 12.07 -2.78
C SER A 135 3.18 12.84 -3.50
N ARG A 136 4.25 13.18 -2.78
CA ARG A 136 5.39 13.93 -3.33
C ARG A 136 6.69 13.27 -2.95
N GLY A 137 7.53 13.03 -3.95
CA GLY A 137 8.87 12.48 -3.74
C GLY A 137 9.92 13.55 -3.44
N TYR A 138 11.18 13.15 -3.64
CA TYR A 138 12.34 13.95 -3.27
C TYR A 138 12.68 15.06 -4.26
N SER A 139 12.29 14.91 -5.53
CA SER A 139 12.53 15.90 -6.58
C SER A 139 11.27 16.75 -6.82
N LYS A 140 11.47 17.98 -7.30
CA LYS A 140 10.37 18.93 -7.55
C LYS A 140 9.31 18.42 -8.55
N GLY A 141 9.65 17.45 -9.40
CA GLY A 141 8.72 16.82 -10.34
C GLY A 141 8.11 15.51 -9.84
N ASP A 142 8.54 15.00 -8.69
CA ASP A 142 8.07 13.72 -8.17
C ASP A 142 6.71 13.94 -7.51
N TYR A 143 5.67 13.56 -8.22
CA TYR A 143 4.28 13.77 -7.84
C TYR A 143 3.44 12.59 -8.28
N ALA A 144 2.49 12.19 -7.45
CA ALA A 144 1.46 11.23 -7.80
C ALA A 144 0.13 11.60 -7.13
N GLU A 145 -0.96 11.57 -7.90
CA GLU A 145 -2.31 11.49 -7.36
C GLU A 145 -2.66 10.03 -7.14
N VAL A 146 -3.10 9.69 -5.95
CA VAL A 146 -3.43 8.31 -5.57
C VAL A 146 -4.91 8.24 -5.25
N PHE A 147 -5.55 7.21 -5.78
CA PHE A 147 -6.93 6.87 -5.46
C PHE A 147 -7.02 5.41 -5.03
N MET A 148 -7.50 5.19 -3.81
CA MET A 148 -7.78 3.87 -3.28
C MET A 148 -9.27 3.73 -3.01
N CYS A 149 -9.82 2.56 -3.31
CA CYS A 149 -11.21 2.28 -3.06
C CYS A 149 -11.37 0.85 -2.57
N TRP A 150 -12.19 0.68 -1.53
CA TRP A 150 -12.61 -0.67 -1.17
C TRP A 150 -13.44 -1.27 -2.32
N THR A 151 -13.23 -2.54 -2.61
CA THR A 151 -14.05 -3.28 -3.59
C THR A 151 -14.55 -4.60 -2.99
N PRO A 152 -15.66 -5.16 -3.48
CA PRO A 152 -16.12 -6.49 -3.08
C PRO A 152 -15.09 -7.59 -3.39
N GLU A 153 -14.26 -7.42 -4.42
CA GLU A 153 -13.23 -8.40 -4.77
C GLU A 153 -12.09 -8.40 -3.75
N PHE A 154 -11.68 -7.21 -3.29
CA PHE A 154 -10.73 -7.08 -2.18
C PHE A 154 -11.23 -7.76 -0.90
N GLU A 155 -12.52 -7.65 -0.56
CA GLU A 155 -13.10 -8.38 0.58
C GLU A 155 -13.00 -9.90 0.39
N LYS A 156 -13.23 -10.42 -0.82
CA LYS A 156 -13.13 -11.87 -1.08
C LYS A 156 -11.70 -12.40 -0.91
N ILE A 157 -10.70 -11.62 -1.34
CA ILE A 157 -9.29 -12.01 -1.27
C ILE A 157 -8.79 -11.94 0.17
N THR A 158 -9.10 -10.85 0.88
CA THR A 158 -8.47 -10.53 2.17
C THR A 158 -9.33 -10.84 3.39
N GLY A 159 -10.64 -11.04 3.20
CA GLY A 159 -11.63 -11.08 4.28
C GLY A 159 -11.90 -9.73 4.95
N ARG A 160 -11.30 -8.62 4.48
CA ARG A 160 -11.54 -7.29 5.04
C ARG A 160 -12.87 -6.73 4.53
N SER A 161 -13.86 -6.79 5.42
CA SER A 161 -15.20 -6.29 5.15
C SER A 161 -15.26 -4.79 4.87
N TYR A 162 -16.28 -4.36 4.14
CA TYR A 162 -16.60 -2.93 4.00
C TYR A 162 -16.60 -2.18 5.33
N VAL A 163 -17.20 -2.77 6.38
CA VAL A 163 -17.36 -2.11 7.69
C VAL A 163 -16.01 -1.95 8.39
N SER A 164 -15.11 -2.92 8.27
CA SER A 164 -13.77 -2.87 8.88
C SER A 164 -12.81 -1.87 8.23
N MET A 165 -13.13 -1.36 7.04
CA MET A 165 -12.29 -0.34 6.40
C MET A 165 -12.35 0.98 7.18
N THR A 166 -11.22 1.40 7.71
CA THR A 166 -11.03 2.68 8.41
C THR A 166 -10.16 3.61 7.58
N GLU A 167 -10.20 4.91 7.88
CA GLU A 167 -9.26 5.87 7.28
C GLU A 167 -7.80 5.47 7.56
N GLU A 168 -7.51 4.99 8.75
CA GLU A 168 -6.19 4.45 9.12
C GLU A 168 -5.75 3.28 8.22
N THR A 169 -6.68 2.39 7.83
CA THR A 169 -6.35 1.30 6.89
C THR A 169 -5.88 1.85 5.54
N PHE A 170 -6.58 2.85 5.02
CA PHE A 170 -6.19 3.49 3.78
C PHE A 170 -4.89 4.27 3.94
N GLN A 171 -4.72 4.99 5.05
CA GLN A 171 -3.48 5.72 5.34
C GLN A 171 -2.27 4.78 5.38
N CYS A 172 -2.36 3.62 6.03
CA CYS A 172 -1.25 2.66 6.03
C CYS A 172 -0.90 2.15 4.62
N ASN A 173 -1.90 1.98 3.74
CA ASN A 173 -1.65 1.60 2.35
C ASN A 173 -1.07 2.79 1.56
N PHE A 174 -1.48 4.01 1.86
CA PHE A 174 -0.89 5.21 1.26
C PHE A 174 0.56 5.39 1.68
N ASP A 175 0.89 5.27 2.96
CA ASP A 175 2.26 5.34 3.46
C ASP A 175 3.15 4.26 2.81
N LEU A 176 2.62 3.05 2.62
CA LEU A 176 3.30 1.98 1.89
C LEU A 176 3.54 2.35 0.41
N PHE A 177 2.55 2.95 -0.24
CA PHE A 177 2.71 3.47 -1.60
C PHE A 177 3.77 4.56 -1.66
N GLU A 178 3.77 5.54 -0.75
CA GLU A 178 4.77 6.62 -0.76
C GLU A 178 6.18 6.07 -0.61
N ALA A 179 6.38 5.18 0.37
CA ALA A 179 7.69 4.56 0.60
C ALA A 179 8.17 3.78 -0.63
N TRP A 180 7.28 3.00 -1.26
CA TRP A 180 7.63 2.26 -2.47
C TRP A 180 7.91 3.19 -3.67
N ALA A 181 7.01 4.14 -3.95
CA ALA A 181 7.05 4.99 -5.12
C ALA A 181 8.31 5.88 -5.13
N TRP A 182 8.76 6.31 -3.95
CA TRP A 182 9.90 7.21 -3.81
C TRP A 182 11.20 6.51 -3.40
N GLY A 183 11.19 5.18 -3.27
CA GLY A 183 12.37 4.37 -3.07
C GLY A 183 12.87 4.29 -1.62
N ASP A 184 12.01 4.59 -0.65
CA ASP A 184 12.26 4.38 0.78
C ASP A 184 12.03 2.91 1.14
N VAL A 185 12.77 2.04 0.46
CA VAL A 185 12.76 0.61 0.72
C VAL A 185 14.16 0.20 1.12
N TYR A 186 14.27 -0.51 2.23
CA TYR A 186 15.53 -0.82 2.87
C TYR A 186 15.64 -2.30 3.20
N GLY A 187 16.88 -2.72 3.40
CA GLY A 187 17.23 -3.97 4.01
C GLY A 187 18.40 -3.81 4.96
N TYR A 188 18.67 -4.85 5.73
CA TYR A 188 19.81 -4.92 6.62
C TYR A 188 20.67 -6.14 6.33
N SER A 189 21.94 -6.04 6.70
CA SER A 189 22.92 -7.12 6.72
C SER A 189 23.68 -7.09 8.04
N VAL A 190 23.88 -8.25 8.65
CA VAL A 190 24.68 -8.43 9.87
C VAL A 190 25.74 -9.50 9.61
N GLU A 191 26.98 -9.06 9.36
CA GLU A 191 28.08 -9.96 8.97
C GLU A 191 28.35 -11.05 10.02
N GLU A 192 28.31 -10.68 11.32
CA GLU A 192 28.62 -11.59 12.43
C GLU A 192 27.60 -12.73 12.59
N THR A 193 26.35 -12.50 12.21
CA THR A 193 25.30 -13.54 12.19
C THR A 193 25.23 -14.25 10.82
N GLY A 194 25.66 -13.57 9.76
CA GLY A 194 25.53 -14.01 8.36
C GLY A 194 24.12 -13.81 7.82
N ASP A 195 23.25 -13.08 8.54
CA ASP A 195 21.86 -12.87 8.16
C ASP A 195 21.67 -11.52 7.47
N SER A 196 20.76 -11.51 6.50
CA SER A 196 20.30 -10.30 5.84
C SER A 196 18.81 -10.43 5.50
N CYS A 197 18.10 -9.32 5.51
CA CYS A 197 16.68 -9.26 5.17
C CYS A 197 16.35 -7.94 4.49
N TRP A 198 15.42 -7.96 3.54
CA TRP A 198 15.07 -6.84 2.66
C TRP A 198 13.55 -6.68 2.58
N GLY A 199 13.09 -5.56 2.05
CA GLY A 199 11.66 -5.27 1.86
C GLY A 199 11.02 -4.56 3.04
N PHE A 200 11.77 -3.73 3.76
CA PHE A 200 11.25 -2.84 4.79
C PHE A 200 10.94 -1.48 4.17
N TYR A 201 9.68 -1.04 4.26
CA TYR A 201 9.21 0.19 3.63
C TYR A 201 9.17 1.32 4.68
N GLY A 202 9.78 2.46 4.35
CA GLY A 202 9.92 3.64 5.18
C GLY A 202 11.36 3.89 5.65
N ASP A 203 11.71 5.17 5.78
CA ASP A 203 13.03 5.66 6.21
C ASP A 203 13.20 5.69 7.75
N ASP A 204 12.10 5.61 8.50
CA ASP A 204 12.11 5.40 9.95
C ASP A 204 12.29 3.91 10.26
N HIS A 205 13.55 3.48 10.40
CA HIS A 205 13.93 2.07 10.60
C HIS A 205 13.39 1.43 11.90
N GLU A 206 12.95 2.23 12.88
CA GLU A 206 12.27 1.72 14.07
C GLU A 206 10.80 1.40 13.78
N LYS A 207 10.12 2.24 12.98
CA LYS A 207 8.71 2.03 12.63
C LYS A 207 8.50 1.01 11.52
N SER A 208 9.42 0.91 10.57
CA SER A 208 9.32 -0.06 9.46
C SER A 208 9.48 -1.51 9.91
N GLY A 209 9.93 -1.74 11.15
CA GLY A 209 10.22 -3.07 11.70
C GLY A 209 11.63 -3.58 11.36
N LEU A 210 12.42 -2.83 10.57
CA LEU A 210 13.78 -3.21 10.18
C LEU A 210 14.68 -3.43 11.39
N LEU A 211 14.72 -2.47 12.31
CA LEU A 211 15.56 -2.57 13.50
C LEU A 211 15.03 -3.57 14.52
N GLU A 212 13.71 -3.77 14.60
CA GLU A 212 13.12 -4.81 15.44
C GLU A 212 13.63 -6.19 14.99
N GLU A 213 13.51 -6.49 13.69
CA GLU A 213 13.91 -7.79 13.13
C GLU A 213 15.42 -8.00 13.22
N ALA A 214 16.23 -7.00 12.87
CA ALA A 214 17.70 -7.08 12.97
C ALA A 214 18.17 -7.33 14.41
N ARG A 215 17.59 -6.63 15.39
CA ARG A 215 17.93 -6.80 16.81
C ARG A 215 17.46 -8.17 17.33
N ALA A 216 16.27 -8.62 16.93
CA ALA A 216 15.77 -9.94 17.29
C ALA A 216 16.68 -11.06 16.76
N ASN A 217 17.17 -10.91 15.53
CA ASN A 217 18.16 -11.81 14.93
C ASN A 217 19.47 -11.86 15.75
N ILE A 218 20.03 -10.70 16.08
CA ILE A 218 21.25 -10.59 16.92
C ILE A 218 21.02 -11.24 18.29
N ASP A 219 19.88 -11.00 18.92
CA ASP A 219 19.56 -11.55 20.23
C ASP A 219 19.44 -13.09 20.19
N HIS A 220 18.85 -13.62 19.12
CA HIS A 220 18.82 -15.05 18.87
C HIS A 220 20.23 -15.62 18.69
N TYR A 221 21.06 -14.97 17.87
CA TYR A 221 22.44 -15.35 17.62
C TYR A 221 23.28 -15.39 18.91
N LEU A 222 23.24 -14.33 19.72
CA LEU A 222 23.98 -14.24 20.99
C LEU A 222 23.52 -15.31 21.98
N THR A 223 22.21 -15.58 22.03
CA THR A 223 21.63 -16.64 22.87
C THR A 223 22.14 -18.01 22.44
N ARG A 224 22.17 -18.28 21.12
CA ARG A 224 22.72 -19.52 20.56
C ARG A 224 24.20 -19.68 20.90
N LYS A 225 25.02 -18.65 20.67
CA LYS A 225 26.46 -18.65 21.00
C LYS A 225 26.73 -18.93 22.48
N LYS A 226 25.96 -18.30 23.38
CA LYS A 226 26.05 -18.57 24.82
C LYS A 226 25.77 -20.04 25.13
N LYS A 227 24.72 -20.62 24.56
CA LYS A 227 24.34 -22.02 24.76
C LYS A 227 25.38 -23.00 24.20
N GLU A 228 25.98 -22.69 23.05
CA GLU A 228 27.08 -23.46 22.45
C GLU A 228 28.30 -23.45 23.37
N ARG A 229 28.69 -22.27 23.86
CA ARG A 229 29.80 -22.10 24.80
C ARG A 229 29.57 -22.86 26.11
N GLU A 230 28.37 -22.80 26.68
CA GLU A 230 28.00 -23.55 27.89
C GLU A 230 28.06 -25.06 27.67
N THR A 231 27.54 -25.53 26.52
CA THR A 231 27.57 -26.95 26.15
C THR A 231 29.00 -27.44 25.99
N LYS A 232 29.85 -26.67 25.29
CA LYS A 232 31.26 -26.99 25.15
C LYS A 232 31.97 -27.02 26.50
N LEU A 233 31.73 -26.04 27.36
CA LEU A 233 32.34 -26.01 28.68
C LEU A 233 31.97 -27.28 29.48
N LYS A 234 30.71 -27.72 29.44
CA LYS A 234 30.27 -28.97 30.07
C LYS A 234 31.00 -30.19 29.49
N GLU A 235 31.19 -30.26 28.18
CA GLU A 235 31.99 -31.32 27.54
C GLU A 235 33.45 -31.32 27.99
N LEU A 236 34.09 -30.14 28.02
CA LEU A 236 35.48 -29.99 28.45
C LEU A 236 35.67 -30.42 29.90
N VAL A 237 34.71 -30.08 30.78
CA VAL A 237 34.69 -30.53 32.17
C VAL A 237 34.55 -32.05 32.25
N LYS A 238 33.58 -32.64 31.52
CA LYS A 238 33.35 -34.10 31.49
C LYS A 238 34.59 -34.86 31.03
N ASN A 239 35.31 -34.32 30.06
CA ASN A 239 36.56 -34.88 29.51
C ASN A 239 37.81 -34.51 30.32
N LYS A 240 37.67 -33.86 31.48
CA LYS A 240 38.76 -33.45 32.37
C LYS A 240 39.86 -32.62 31.69
N VAL A 241 39.47 -31.79 30.71
CA VAL A 241 40.42 -30.88 30.04
C VAL A 241 40.97 -29.89 31.07
N PRO A 242 42.31 -29.68 31.17
CA PRO A 242 42.91 -28.73 32.11
C PRO A 242 42.35 -27.32 31.96
N LEU A 243 42.22 -26.58 33.07
CA LEU A 243 41.63 -25.24 33.08
C LEU A 243 42.36 -24.29 32.14
N GLU A 244 43.70 -24.30 32.14
CA GLU A 244 44.51 -23.42 31.27
C GLU A 244 44.28 -23.64 29.77
N LYS A 245 43.68 -24.76 29.35
CA LYS A 245 43.36 -25.04 27.95
C LYS A 245 41.92 -24.68 27.56
N ARG A 246 41.03 -24.45 28.53
CA ARG A 246 39.59 -24.24 28.26
C ARG A 246 39.33 -22.88 27.63
N ASP A 247 39.96 -21.83 28.13
CA ASP A 247 39.72 -20.47 27.67
C ASP A 247 40.04 -20.30 26.18
N ASN A 248 41.17 -20.86 25.72
CA ASN A 248 41.55 -20.87 24.30
C ASN A 248 40.55 -21.65 23.43
N ILE A 249 40.00 -22.76 23.93
CA ILE A 249 39.01 -23.55 23.19
C ILE A 249 37.67 -22.82 23.12
N LEU A 250 37.27 -22.15 24.20
CA LEU A 250 36.01 -21.41 24.28
C LEU A 250 36.06 -20.06 23.57
N ALA A 251 37.25 -19.49 23.34
CA ALA A 251 37.43 -18.26 22.57
C ALA A 251 37.16 -18.48 21.06
N GLY A 252 37.26 -19.72 20.57
CA GLY A 252 36.97 -20.07 19.17
C GLY A 252 35.52 -20.47 18.90
N ILE A 253 34.61 -20.28 19.88
CA ILE A 253 33.18 -20.58 19.79
C ILE A 253 32.41 -19.27 19.89
#